data_AF-A0ABD0BCZ7-F1
#
_entry.id   AF-A0ABD0BCZ7-F1
#
_cell.length_a   1.000
_cell.length_b   1.000
_cell.length_c   1.000
_cell.angle_alpha   90.00
_cell.angle_beta   90.00
_cell.angle_gamma   90.00
#
_symmetry.space_group_name_H-M   'P 1'
#
loop_
_entity.id
_entity.type
_entity.pdbx_description
1 polymer ?
#
loop_
_entity_poly.entity_id
_entity_poly.type
_entity_poly.pdbx_seq_one_letter_code
_entity_poly.pdbx_strand_id
1 'polypeptide(L)'
;MKRTHYQEQVRNTLIVDAVKSGATTVSIPDFRFSKLIKFNDRFDLYHNGPIMARYHGGHLKDITVSNIWFDYGTIIENDYELPINKEIYNKLALNKIIFYSEPNQPFFKNSQWALFEFNAEPSLNLTKERKILIHFKKSNDAEDIKIDMGRPHTAKIGNKFYYAHPLSDDVLNGKIKSVQISVYSNTGKDSDILIDF
;
A
#
# COMPACT_ATOMS: atom_id res chain seq x y z
N MET A 1 -5.31 -11.84 -15.27
CA MET A 1 -5.38 -13.06 -14.44
C MET A 1 -4.31 -13.11 -13.35
N LYS A 2 -3.01 -12.88 -13.63
CA LYS A 2 -1.95 -12.95 -12.60
C LYS A 2 -2.16 -12.02 -11.37
N ARG A 3 -2.55 -10.75 -11.57
CA ARG A 3 -2.74 -9.79 -10.46
C ARG A 3 -3.88 -10.18 -9.49
N THR A 4 -5.02 -10.63 -10.00
CA THR A 4 -6.14 -11.12 -9.17
C THR A 4 -5.74 -12.33 -8.33
N HIS A 5 -4.89 -13.22 -8.87
CA HIS A 5 -4.38 -14.35 -8.12
C HIS A 5 -3.55 -13.91 -6.90
N TYR A 6 -2.67 -12.93 -7.06
CA TYR A 6 -1.89 -12.38 -5.93
C TYR A 6 -2.76 -11.64 -4.92
N GLN A 7 -3.77 -10.89 -5.37
CA GLN A 7 -4.77 -10.28 -4.48
C GLN A 7 -5.51 -11.36 -3.67
N GLU A 8 -5.90 -12.47 -4.30
CA GLU A 8 -6.54 -13.60 -3.61
C GLU A 8 -5.60 -14.29 -2.62
N GLN A 9 -4.31 -14.42 -2.94
CA GLN A 9 -3.31 -14.93 -2.00
C GLN A 9 -3.18 -14.03 -0.75
N VAL A 10 -3.18 -12.71 -0.92
CA VAL A 10 -3.17 -11.77 0.22
C VAL A 10 -4.43 -11.98 1.07
N ARG A 11 -5.62 -12.01 0.46
CA ARG A 11 -6.89 -12.25 1.17
C ARG A 11 -6.89 -13.56 1.96
N ASN A 12 -6.48 -14.65 1.32
CA ASN A 12 -6.41 -15.96 1.96
C ASN A 12 -5.42 -15.99 3.13
N THR A 13 -4.28 -15.30 3.00
CA THR A 13 -3.31 -15.16 4.10
C THR A 13 -3.95 -14.46 5.31
N LEU A 14 -4.67 -13.35 5.09
CA LEU A 14 -5.37 -12.64 6.17
C LEU A 14 -6.41 -13.52 6.88
N ILE A 15 -7.18 -14.29 6.12
CA ILE A 15 -8.21 -15.18 6.69
C ILE A 15 -7.55 -16.32 7.48
N VAL A 16 -6.52 -16.96 6.93
CA VAL A 16 -5.77 -18.02 7.61
C VAL A 16 -5.16 -17.51 8.92
N ASP A 17 -4.58 -16.31 8.92
CA ASP A 17 -4.00 -15.72 10.12
C ASP A 17 -5.06 -15.35 11.16
N ALA A 18 -6.23 -14.88 10.72
CA ALA A 18 -7.39 -14.62 11.59
C ALA A 18 -7.89 -15.91 12.24
N VAL A 19 -8.01 -17.00 11.47
CA VAL A 19 -8.42 -18.32 12.00
C VAL A 19 -7.38 -18.83 13.00
N LYS A 20 -6.09 -18.76 12.69
CA LYS A 20 -5.00 -19.20 13.58
C LYS A 20 -4.94 -18.40 14.89
N SER A 21 -5.22 -17.10 14.84
CA SER A 21 -5.25 -16.23 16.02
C SER A 21 -6.54 -16.33 16.83
N GLY A 22 -7.52 -17.11 16.37
CA GLY A 22 -8.81 -17.26 17.04
C GLY A 22 -9.71 -16.03 16.91
N ALA A 23 -9.46 -15.17 15.92
CA ALA A 23 -10.28 -13.99 15.69
C ALA A 23 -11.71 -14.38 15.30
N THR A 24 -12.68 -13.61 15.80
CA THR A 24 -14.10 -13.81 15.45
C THR A 24 -14.52 -13.10 14.18
N THR A 25 -13.74 -12.11 13.75
CA THR A 25 -14.01 -11.32 12.54
C THR A 25 -12.70 -10.96 11.86
N VAL A 26 -12.70 -10.90 10.53
CA VAL A 26 -11.55 -10.43 9.74
C VAL A 26 -12.02 -9.46 8.67
N SER A 27 -11.25 -8.40 8.44
CA SER A 27 -11.45 -7.51 7.30
C SER A 27 -10.46 -7.85 6.20
N ILE A 28 -10.97 -8.02 4.99
CA ILE A 28 -10.17 -8.26 3.79
C ILE A 28 -10.35 -7.13 2.77
N PRO A 29 -9.34 -6.82 1.94
CA PRO A 29 -9.50 -5.87 0.84
C PRO A 29 -10.59 -6.27 -0.15
N ASP A 30 -11.34 -5.33 -0.72
CA ASP A 30 -12.09 -5.55 -1.96
C ASP A 30 -11.12 -5.76 -3.13
N PHE A 31 -11.53 -6.51 -4.16
CA PHE A 31 -10.68 -6.73 -5.34
C PHE A 31 -10.56 -5.43 -6.12
N ARG A 32 -9.32 -5.07 -6.45
CA ARG A 32 -9.03 -3.99 -7.39
C ARG A 32 -8.87 -4.57 -8.78
N PHE A 33 -9.76 -4.16 -9.69
CA PHE A 33 -9.64 -4.45 -11.11
C PHE A 33 -9.42 -3.16 -11.90
N SER A 34 -8.35 -3.10 -12.68
CA SER A 34 -8.02 -1.95 -13.52
C SER A 34 -8.80 -1.89 -14.85
N LYS A 35 -9.35 -3.04 -15.30
CA LYS A 35 -9.88 -3.21 -16.68
C LYS A 35 -11.34 -3.67 -16.77
N LEU A 36 -12.13 -3.59 -15.70
CA LEU A 36 -13.54 -3.96 -15.80
C LEU A 36 -14.35 -2.83 -16.42
N ILE A 37 -15.15 -3.17 -17.43
CA ILE A 37 -16.06 -2.26 -18.12
C ILE A 37 -17.20 -1.83 -17.18
N LYS A 38 -17.66 -2.72 -16.29
CA LYS A 38 -18.65 -2.43 -15.24
C LYS A 38 -18.20 -2.98 -13.90
N PHE A 39 -18.49 -2.22 -12.83
CA PHE A 39 -18.17 -2.61 -11.46
C PHE A 39 -18.84 -3.94 -11.04
N ASN A 40 -20.07 -4.19 -11.52
CA ASN A 40 -20.86 -5.37 -11.15
C ASN A 40 -20.47 -6.65 -11.88
N ASP A 41 -19.53 -6.59 -12.85
CA ASP A 41 -19.01 -7.79 -13.52
C ASP A 41 -17.98 -8.53 -12.63
N ARG A 42 -17.70 -8.00 -11.44
CA ARG A 42 -16.85 -8.63 -10.43
C ARG A 42 -17.57 -9.81 -9.81
N PHE A 43 -17.02 -11.01 -10.00
CA PHE A 43 -17.44 -12.15 -9.22
C PHE A 43 -16.63 -12.18 -7.92
N ASP A 44 -17.19 -11.62 -6.83
CA ASP A 44 -16.61 -11.71 -5.49
C ASP A 44 -17.45 -12.63 -4.60
N LEU A 45 -16.85 -13.70 -4.08
CA LEU A 45 -17.50 -14.66 -3.20
C LEU A 45 -17.75 -14.07 -1.79
N TYR A 46 -17.05 -13.00 -1.42
CA TYR A 46 -17.11 -12.40 -0.09
C TYR A 46 -18.26 -11.39 0.09
N HIS A 47 -19.19 -11.28 -0.86
CA HIS A 47 -20.44 -10.50 -0.68
C HIS A 47 -21.33 -11.03 0.46
N ASN A 48 -21.17 -12.30 0.86
CA ASN A 48 -21.81 -12.87 2.04
C ASN A 48 -20.75 -13.32 3.07
N GLY A 49 -20.21 -12.32 3.78
CA GLY A 49 -19.18 -12.49 4.81
C GLY A 49 -19.44 -13.62 5.81
N PRO A 50 -20.64 -13.73 6.40
CA PRO A 50 -20.95 -14.79 7.37
C PRO A 50 -20.92 -16.21 6.79
N ILE A 51 -21.35 -16.40 5.53
CA ILE A 51 -21.27 -17.72 4.87
C ILE A 51 -19.80 -18.06 4.58
N MET A 52 -19.03 -17.11 4.06
CA MET A 52 -17.61 -17.34 3.78
C MET A 52 -16.81 -17.58 5.06
N ALA A 53 -17.16 -16.93 6.18
CA ALA A 53 -16.57 -17.22 7.48
C ALA A 53 -16.76 -18.69 7.90
N ARG A 54 -17.97 -19.23 7.71
CA ARG A 54 -18.27 -20.65 7.97
C ARG A 54 -17.49 -21.61 7.07
N TYR A 55 -17.31 -21.24 5.80
CA TYR A 55 -16.52 -22.04 4.85
C TYR A 55 -15.05 -22.17 5.29
N HIS A 56 -14.45 -21.06 5.73
CA HIS A 56 -13.06 -21.05 6.22
C HIS A 56 -12.91 -21.67 7.63
N GLY A 57 -13.97 -21.70 8.42
CA GLY A 57 -14.04 -22.42 9.70
C GLY A 57 -13.38 -21.69 10.87
N GLY A 58 -13.10 -22.44 11.94
CA GLY A 58 -12.55 -21.90 13.20
C GLY A 58 -13.57 -21.10 14.01
N HIS A 59 -13.10 -20.05 14.71
CA HIS A 59 -13.95 -19.14 15.48
C HIS A 59 -14.51 -17.96 14.66
N LEU A 60 -14.22 -17.94 13.37
CA LEU A 60 -14.57 -16.84 12.48
C LEU A 60 -16.10 -16.83 12.25
N LYS A 61 -16.73 -15.69 12.54
CA LYS A 61 -18.17 -15.47 12.40
C LYS A 61 -18.51 -14.57 11.23
N ASP A 62 -17.59 -13.69 10.84
CA ASP A 62 -17.80 -12.75 9.76
C ASP A 62 -16.50 -12.37 9.04
N ILE A 63 -16.62 -12.11 7.73
CA ILE A 63 -15.56 -11.58 6.87
C ILE A 63 -16.09 -10.29 6.25
N THR A 64 -15.53 -9.16 6.67
CA THR A 64 -15.91 -7.85 6.14
C THR A 64 -15.00 -7.47 4.99
N VAL A 65 -15.55 -6.80 3.98
CA VAL A 65 -14.77 -6.31 2.83
C VAL A 65 -14.55 -4.82 2.96
N SER A 66 -13.29 -4.37 2.89
CA SER A 66 -12.90 -2.96 2.91
C SER A 66 -12.45 -2.49 1.53
N ASN A 67 -13.01 -1.39 1.04
CA ASN A 67 -12.64 -0.84 -0.26
C ASN A 67 -11.17 -0.37 -0.26
N ILE A 68 -10.40 -0.79 -1.28
CA ILE A 68 -9.01 -0.40 -1.50
C ILE A 68 -8.87 0.19 -2.91
N TRP A 69 -8.22 1.36 -3.00
CA TRP A 69 -8.11 2.13 -4.25
C TRP A 69 -6.90 1.77 -5.11
N PHE A 70 -6.05 0.85 -4.67
CA PHE A 70 -4.82 0.42 -5.36
C PHE A 70 -4.74 -1.12 -5.50
N ASP A 71 -3.88 -1.61 -6.39
CA ASP A 71 -3.65 -3.06 -6.59
C ASP A 71 -2.74 -3.62 -5.50
N TYR A 72 -3.33 -4.11 -4.41
CA TYR A 72 -2.59 -4.70 -3.29
C TYR A 72 -1.98 -6.07 -3.60
N GLY A 73 -2.25 -6.66 -4.78
CA GLY A 73 -1.51 -7.84 -5.25
C GLY A 73 -0.02 -7.53 -5.43
N THR A 74 0.32 -6.24 -5.54
CA THR A 74 1.71 -5.77 -5.57
C THR A 74 2.51 -6.05 -4.31
N ILE A 75 1.86 -6.37 -3.19
CA ILE A 75 2.54 -6.76 -1.95
C ILE A 75 3.30 -8.08 -2.15
N ILE A 76 2.79 -8.96 -3.02
CA ILE A 76 3.42 -10.24 -3.35
C ILE A 76 4.29 -10.11 -4.60
N GLU A 77 3.77 -9.51 -5.67
CA GLU A 77 4.47 -9.40 -6.95
C GLU A 77 4.61 -7.92 -7.34
N ASN A 78 5.82 -7.38 -7.30
CA ASN A 78 6.10 -5.99 -7.66
C ASN A 78 7.21 -5.88 -8.70
N ASP A 79 7.34 -4.68 -9.27
CA ASP A 79 8.39 -4.41 -10.25
C ASP A 79 9.72 -4.12 -9.53
N TYR A 80 9.65 -3.42 -8.38
CA TYR A 80 10.80 -3.09 -7.55
C TYR A 80 10.39 -2.80 -6.09
N GLU A 81 11.25 -3.14 -5.13
CA GLU A 81 11.03 -2.86 -3.72
C GLU A 81 12.29 -2.24 -3.09
N LEU A 82 12.09 -1.18 -2.29
CA LEU A 82 13.11 -0.56 -1.46
C LEU A 82 12.85 -0.88 0.02
N PRO A 83 13.72 -1.65 0.69
CA PRO A 83 13.64 -1.83 2.14
C PRO A 83 14.10 -0.54 2.84
N ILE A 84 13.23 0.04 3.66
CA ILE A 84 13.50 1.26 4.42
C ILE A 84 13.80 0.91 5.88
N ASN A 85 12.83 0.30 6.57
CA ASN A 85 12.88 -0.11 7.97
C ASN A 85 13.41 0.98 8.91
N LYS A 86 12.85 2.19 8.82
CA LYS A 86 13.23 3.33 9.67
C LYS A 86 12.03 3.91 10.39
N GLU A 87 12.21 4.20 11.68
CA GLU A 87 11.31 5.09 12.41
C GLU A 87 11.47 6.51 11.88
N ILE A 88 10.39 7.07 11.34
CA ILE A 88 10.38 8.39 10.72
C ILE A 88 9.93 9.48 11.70
N TYR A 89 9.07 9.14 12.68
CA TYR A 89 8.60 10.07 13.72
C TYR A 89 7.80 9.34 14.83
N ASN A 90 8.13 9.53 16.11
CA ASN A 90 7.36 9.02 17.26
C ASN A 90 6.80 7.59 17.09
N LYS A 91 7.68 6.60 16.90
CA LYS A 91 7.37 5.17 16.65
C LYS A 91 6.63 4.87 15.35
N LEU A 92 6.27 5.87 14.54
CA LEU A 92 5.83 5.66 13.17
C LEU A 92 7.04 5.29 12.33
N ALA A 93 7.00 4.11 11.73
CA ALA A 93 8.06 3.58 10.90
C ALA A 93 7.57 3.35 9.46
N LEU A 94 8.41 3.72 8.50
CA LEU A 94 8.27 3.32 7.11
C LEU A 94 9.11 2.04 6.91
N ASN A 95 8.45 0.93 6.62
CA ASN A 95 9.11 -0.37 6.48
C ASN A 95 9.70 -0.54 5.08
N LYS A 96 8.92 -0.20 4.06
CA LYS A 96 9.34 -0.35 2.66
C LYS A 96 8.53 0.52 1.71
N ILE A 97 9.09 0.70 0.51
CA ILE A 97 8.44 1.36 -0.61
C ILE A 97 8.43 0.37 -1.78
N ILE A 98 7.25 0.06 -2.27
CA ILE A 98 7.04 -0.86 -3.40
C ILE A 98 6.68 -0.04 -4.63
N PHE A 99 7.30 -0.32 -5.76
CA PHE A 99 6.98 0.30 -7.04
C PHE A 99 6.37 -0.73 -7.98
N TYR A 100 5.33 -0.32 -8.70
CA TYR A 100 4.66 -1.19 -9.66
C TYR A 100 3.95 -0.41 -10.76
N SER A 101 3.79 -1.08 -11.89
CA SER A 101 3.05 -0.61 -13.04
C SER A 101 1.66 -1.24 -13.08
N GLU A 102 0.63 -0.39 -13.14
CA GLU A 102 -0.74 -0.82 -13.40
C GLU A 102 -1.07 -0.61 -14.88
N PRO A 103 -1.51 -1.64 -15.61
CA PRO A 103 -1.88 -1.47 -16.99
C PRO A 103 -3.17 -0.65 -17.09
N ASN A 104 -3.09 0.48 -17.80
CA ASN A 104 -4.24 1.31 -18.11
C ASN A 104 -5.14 0.67 -19.18
N GLN A 105 -6.21 1.39 -19.54
CA GLN A 105 -7.09 1.03 -20.66
C GLN A 105 -6.28 0.70 -21.93
N PRO A 106 -6.82 -0.12 -22.85
CA PRO A 106 -6.16 -0.41 -24.12
C PRO A 106 -5.70 0.89 -24.79
N PHE A 107 -4.47 0.89 -25.32
CA PHE A 107 -3.82 2.03 -26.00
C PHE A 107 -3.31 3.18 -25.11
N PHE A 108 -3.46 3.11 -23.79
CA PHE A 108 -2.82 4.05 -22.85
C PHE A 108 -1.56 3.45 -22.23
N LYS A 109 -0.57 4.31 -21.94
CA LYS A 109 0.62 3.90 -21.17
C LYS A 109 0.22 3.43 -19.79
N ASN A 110 0.94 2.45 -19.26
CA ASN A 110 0.75 1.96 -17.88
C ASN A 110 0.97 3.11 -16.89
N SER A 111 0.16 3.17 -15.84
CA SER A 111 0.39 4.10 -14.74
C SER A 111 1.41 3.50 -13.77
N GLN A 112 2.40 4.30 -13.38
CA GLN A 112 3.37 3.92 -12.35
C GLN A 112 2.87 4.36 -10.98
N TRP A 113 3.17 3.56 -9.96
CA TRP A 113 2.73 3.80 -8.59
C TRP A 113 3.85 3.49 -7.60
N ALA A 114 3.88 4.26 -6.51
CA ALA A 114 4.60 3.92 -5.29
C ALA A 114 3.61 3.56 -4.18
N LEU A 115 3.87 2.46 -3.49
CA LEU A 115 3.12 1.98 -2.34
C LEU A 115 4.02 2.01 -1.11
N PHE A 116 3.65 2.83 -0.13
CA PHE A 116 4.38 3.04 1.11
C PHE A 116 3.79 2.17 2.21
N GLU A 117 4.61 1.32 2.83
CA GLU A 117 4.19 0.47 3.94
C GLU A 117 4.63 1.03 5.29
N PHE A 118 3.67 1.39 6.12
CA PHE A 118 3.88 1.85 7.50
C PHE A 118 3.54 0.75 8.52
N ASN A 119 4.17 0.84 9.69
CA ASN A 119 3.83 0.00 10.85
C ASN A 119 2.55 0.44 11.58
N ALA A 120 2.15 1.71 11.45
CA ALA A 120 1.00 2.31 12.11
C ALA A 120 0.35 3.37 11.19
N GLU A 121 -0.90 3.73 11.46
CA GLU A 121 -1.65 4.73 10.69
C GLU A 121 -1.00 6.14 10.84
N PRO A 122 -0.41 6.71 9.78
CA PRO A 122 0.25 8.01 9.85
C PRO A 122 -0.69 9.14 10.27
N SER A 123 -1.95 9.13 9.82
CA SER A 123 -2.91 10.19 10.18
C SER A 123 -3.24 10.24 11.69
N LEU A 124 -3.06 9.13 12.41
CA LEU A 124 -3.24 9.05 13.87
C LEU A 124 -1.95 9.32 14.66
N ASN A 125 -0.78 9.03 14.07
CA ASN A 125 0.53 9.20 14.73
C ASN A 125 1.15 10.59 14.51
N LEU A 126 0.72 11.29 13.46
CA LEU A 126 1.12 12.68 13.18
C LEU A 126 0.09 13.66 13.77
N THR A 127 0.58 14.63 14.54
CA THR A 127 -0.24 15.79 14.95
C THR A 127 -0.77 16.54 13.73
N LYS A 128 -1.88 17.29 13.88
CA LYS A 128 -2.56 17.95 12.75
C LYS A 128 -1.67 18.82 11.85
N GLU A 129 -0.61 19.39 12.40
CA GLU A 129 0.31 20.29 11.71
C GLU A 129 1.48 19.59 11.02
N ARG A 130 1.65 18.27 11.23
CA ARG A 130 2.80 17.53 10.72
C ARG A 130 2.52 16.86 9.40
N LYS A 131 3.49 16.88 8.49
CA LYS A 131 3.41 16.30 7.15
C LYS A 131 4.63 15.45 6.83
N ILE A 132 4.44 14.40 6.04
CA ILE A 132 5.51 13.57 5.49
C ILE A 132 5.83 14.04 4.07
N LEU A 133 7.11 14.30 3.81
CA LEU A 133 7.66 14.57 2.49
C LEU A 133 8.69 13.48 2.16
N ILE A 134 8.59 12.91 0.96
CA ILE A 134 9.57 11.92 0.46
C ILE A 134 10.21 12.46 -0.80
N HIS A 135 11.55 12.46 -0.81
CA HIS A 135 12.38 12.82 -1.95
C HIS A 135 13.14 11.59 -2.44
N PHE A 136 12.91 11.18 -3.67
CA PHE A 136 13.70 10.16 -4.34
C PHE A 136 14.76 10.83 -5.20
N LYS A 137 16.04 10.55 -4.91
CA LYS A 137 17.14 10.98 -5.77
C LYS A 137 17.49 9.87 -6.74
N LYS A 138 17.52 10.21 -8.03
CA LYS A 138 17.86 9.28 -9.10
C LYS A 138 19.39 9.19 -9.25
N SER A 139 19.88 8.06 -9.73
CA SER A 139 21.32 7.84 -10.00
C SER A 139 21.82 8.58 -11.24
N ASN A 140 20.91 8.86 -12.15
CA ASN A 140 21.18 9.55 -13.41
C ASN A 140 20.85 11.03 -13.16
N ASP A 141 21.42 11.98 -13.90
CA ASP A 141 21.13 13.43 -13.79
C ASP A 141 19.66 13.83 -14.12
N ALA A 142 18.74 12.86 -14.07
CA ALA A 142 17.31 13.03 -14.11
C ALA A 142 16.80 13.74 -12.85
N GLU A 143 15.68 14.44 -13.00
CA GLU A 143 15.06 15.21 -11.92
C GLU A 143 14.64 14.30 -10.75
N ASP A 144 14.94 14.77 -9.54
CA ASP A 144 14.50 14.17 -8.28
C ASP A 144 12.98 14.19 -8.16
N ILE A 145 12.40 13.13 -7.62
CA ILE A 145 10.95 13.03 -7.42
C ILE A 145 10.62 13.46 -6.01
N LYS A 146 9.63 14.35 -5.87
CA LYS A 146 9.18 14.86 -4.57
C LYS A 146 7.72 14.51 -4.38
N ILE A 147 7.40 13.86 -3.25
CA ILE A 147 6.06 13.44 -2.90
C ILE A 147 5.70 14.06 -1.54
N ASP A 148 4.80 15.05 -1.56
CA ASP A 148 4.15 15.55 -0.35
C ASP A 148 2.94 14.66 -0.03
N MET A 149 3.10 13.79 0.96
CA MET A 149 2.05 12.89 1.41
C MET A 149 1.07 13.58 2.36
N GLY A 150 1.43 14.76 2.88
CA GLY A 150 0.70 15.42 3.96
C GLY A 150 0.55 14.51 5.17
N ARG A 151 -0.70 14.29 5.59
CA ARG A 151 -1.11 13.31 6.62
C ARG A 151 -1.85 12.18 5.92
N PRO A 152 -1.14 11.21 5.32
CA PRO A 152 -1.75 10.24 4.44
C PRO A 152 -2.74 9.37 5.24
N HIS A 153 -3.96 9.25 4.72
CA HIS A 153 -4.89 8.21 5.14
C HIS A 153 -4.51 6.91 4.42
N THR A 154 -4.45 5.82 5.17
CA THR A 154 -3.94 4.55 4.63
C THR A 154 -5.00 3.46 4.60
N ALA A 155 -4.81 2.49 3.71
CA ALA A 155 -5.56 1.25 3.76
C ALA A 155 -4.87 0.28 4.71
N LYS A 156 -5.60 -0.26 5.68
CA LYS A 156 -5.09 -1.31 6.58
C LYS A 156 -5.23 -2.67 5.91
N ILE A 157 -4.13 -3.40 5.77
CA ILE A 157 -4.11 -4.78 5.29
C ILE A 157 -3.32 -5.61 6.32
N GLY A 158 -4.03 -6.50 7.02
CA GLY A 158 -3.47 -7.19 8.18
C GLY A 158 -3.04 -6.21 9.27
N ASN A 159 -1.76 -6.25 9.65
CA ASN A 159 -1.17 -5.38 10.66
C ASN A 159 -0.36 -4.21 10.07
N LYS A 160 -0.47 -3.98 8.75
CA LYS A 160 0.28 -2.95 8.04
C LYS A 160 -0.65 -1.91 7.43
N PHE A 161 -0.10 -0.74 7.17
CA PHE A 161 -0.81 0.44 6.71
C PHE A 161 -0.20 0.92 5.40
N TYR A 162 -1.00 1.02 4.35
CA TYR A 162 -0.51 1.26 3.00
C TYR A 162 -1.05 2.57 2.42
N TYR A 163 -0.14 3.42 1.91
CA TYR A 163 -0.48 4.60 1.14
C TYR A 163 0.00 4.42 -0.30
N ALA A 164 -0.89 4.59 -1.27
CA ALA A 164 -0.54 4.53 -2.69
C ALA A 164 -0.49 5.93 -3.29
N HIS A 165 0.56 6.20 -4.07
CA HIS A 165 0.74 7.47 -4.77
C HIS A 165 1.09 7.21 -6.25
N PRO A 166 0.39 7.82 -7.21
CA PRO A 166 0.74 7.71 -8.62
C PRO A 166 2.06 8.44 -8.89
N LEU A 167 2.85 7.92 -9.83
CA LEU A 167 4.13 8.47 -10.24
C LEU A 167 4.08 8.90 -11.71
N SER A 168 4.99 9.79 -12.11
CA SER A 168 5.26 10.05 -13.52
C SER A 168 5.90 8.81 -14.17
N ASP A 169 5.73 8.66 -15.48
CA ASP A 169 6.12 7.46 -16.25
C ASP A 169 7.64 7.15 -16.26
N ASP A 170 8.47 8.07 -15.79
CA ASP A 170 9.93 8.00 -15.86
C ASP A 170 10.58 7.52 -14.55
N VAL A 171 9.80 7.21 -13.51
CA VAL A 171 10.33 6.86 -12.19
C VAL A 171 10.91 5.45 -12.17
N LEU A 172 10.20 4.44 -12.66
CA LEU A 172 10.66 3.04 -12.65
C LEU A 172 11.91 2.79 -13.50
N ASN A 173 12.20 3.69 -14.45
CA ASN A 173 13.33 3.57 -15.36
C ASN A 173 14.59 4.28 -14.85
N GLY A 174 14.48 5.06 -13.76
CA GLY A 174 15.62 5.67 -13.07
C GLY A 174 15.99 4.82 -11.85
N LYS A 175 17.24 4.35 -11.75
CA LYS A 175 17.68 3.66 -10.53
C LYS A 175 17.66 4.69 -9.39
N ILE A 176 16.92 4.39 -8.32
CA ILE A 176 16.86 5.25 -7.14
C ILE A 176 18.18 5.07 -6.40
N LYS A 177 18.94 6.17 -6.25
CA LYS A 177 20.21 6.20 -5.53
C LYS A 177 20.01 6.42 -4.04
N SER A 178 19.07 7.28 -3.69
CA SER A 178 18.78 7.56 -2.28
C SER A 178 17.34 7.99 -2.09
N VAL A 179 16.81 7.73 -0.90
CA VAL A 179 15.52 8.22 -0.44
C VAL A 179 15.74 9.10 0.77
N GLN A 180 15.26 10.34 0.68
CA GLN A 180 15.20 11.26 1.81
C GLN A 180 13.75 11.34 2.31
N ILE A 181 13.54 11.05 3.59
CA ILE A 181 12.24 11.04 4.23
C ILE A 181 12.26 12.10 5.32
N SER A 182 11.36 13.06 5.22
CA SER A 182 11.30 14.18 6.14
C SER A 182 9.91 14.32 6.75
N VAL A 183 9.87 14.64 8.04
CA VAL A 183 8.64 15.06 8.72
C VAL A 183 8.79 16.52 9.11
N TYR A 184 7.83 17.34 8.67
CA TYR A 184 7.83 18.78 8.92
C TYR A 184 6.59 19.21 9.68
N SER A 185 6.74 20.24 10.50
CA SER A 185 5.65 21.04 11.08
C SER A 185 5.70 22.47 10.54
N ASN A 186 4.73 23.29 10.93
CA ASN A 186 4.72 24.73 10.63
C ASN A 186 5.96 25.47 11.17
N THR A 187 6.65 24.90 12.16
CA THR A 187 7.80 25.51 12.84
C THR A 187 9.15 25.04 12.30
N GLY A 188 9.16 24.05 11.39
CA GLY A 188 10.39 23.52 10.81
C GLY A 188 10.37 21.99 10.66
N LYS A 189 11.55 21.42 10.48
CA LYS A 189 11.75 19.99 10.24
C LYS A 189 11.88 19.24 11.56
N ASP A 190 10.96 18.32 11.85
CA ASP A 190 11.01 17.47 13.05
C ASP A 190 11.91 16.25 12.85
N SER A 191 12.00 15.72 11.63
CA SER A 191 12.80 14.54 11.28
C SER A 191 13.27 14.61 9.83
N ASP A 192 14.44 14.06 9.55
CA ASP A 192 15.00 13.93 8.20
C ASP A 192 15.99 12.78 8.15
N ILE A 193 15.69 11.82 7.29
CA ILE A 193 16.39 10.55 7.20
C ILE A 193 16.78 10.36 5.74
N LEU A 194 18.09 10.27 5.48
CA LEU A 194 18.64 9.91 4.18
C LEU A 194 19.03 8.43 4.18
N ILE A 195 18.65 7.72 3.13
CA ILE A 195 18.96 6.31 2.93
C ILE A 195 19.53 6.16 1.53
N ASP A 196 20.75 5.65 1.41
CA ASP A 196 21.43 5.39 0.14
C ASP A 196 21.32 3.91 -0.26
N PHE A 197 21.27 3.64 -1.57
CA PHE A 197 21.11 2.32 -2.19
C PHE A 197 22.17 2.04 -3.26
#